data_AF-A0A383BBY0-F1
#
_entry.id   AF-A0A383BBY0-F1
#
_cell.length_a   1.000
_cell.length_b   1.000
_cell.length_c   1.000
_cell.angle_alpha   90.00
_cell.angle_beta   90.00
_cell.angle_gamma   90.00
#
_symmetry.space_group_name_H-M   'P 1'
#
loop_
_entity.id
_entity.type
_entity.pdbx_description
1 polymer ?
#
loop_
_entity_poly.entity_id
_entity_poly.type
_entity_poly.pdbx_seq_one_letter_code
_entity_poly.pdbx_strand_id
1 'polypeptide(L)' 'MGRSRTTVARSRSIDGSALIHVVWGTKAEAIKVTPVLREMDRRGVPYRLIETGQHGAYLPGLREHLDVREPDVCLGG' A
#
# COMPACT_ATOMS: atom_id res chain seq x y z
N MET A 1 22.88 34.71 -17.43
CA MET A 1 21.67 34.49 -16.61
C MET A 1 20.86 33.35 -17.24
N GLY A 2 21.22 32.10 -16.98
CA GLY A 2 20.62 30.92 -17.62
C GLY A 2 19.31 30.52 -16.94
N ARG A 3 18.20 30.54 -17.68
CA ARG A 3 16.92 29.99 -17.21
C ARG A 3 16.95 28.47 -17.37
N SER A 4 17.27 27.77 -16.28
CA SER A 4 17.13 26.32 -16.20
C SER A 4 15.65 25.95 -16.35
N ARG A 5 15.28 25.36 -17.49
CA ARG A 5 13.94 24.81 -17.70
C ARG A 5 13.91 23.45 -17.03
N THR A 6 13.35 23.38 -15.82
CA THR A 6 13.02 22.11 -15.19
C THR A 6 11.88 21.48 -16.00
N THR A 7 12.23 20.53 -16.87
CA THR A 7 11.28 19.64 -17.52
C THR A 7 10.59 18.83 -16.42
N VAL A 8 9.35 19.16 -16.10
CA VAL A 8 8.49 18.29 -15.30
C VAL A 8 8.34 16.99 -16.08
N ALA A 9 8.83 15.89 -15.52
CA ALA A 9 8.60 14.56 -16.07
C ALA A 9 7.09 14.36 -16.16
N ARG A 10 6.53 14.40 -17.38
CA ARG A 10 5.14 14.02 -17.60
C ARG A 10 5.04 12.54 -17.23
N SER A 11 4.36 12.24 -16.14
CA SER A 11 3.99 10.86 -15.79
C SER A 11 3.26 10.28 -17.00
N ARG A 12 3.81 9.20 -17.55
CA ARG A 12 3.25 8.47 -18.68
C ARG A 12 1.79 8.10 -18.40
N SER A 13 0.95 8.22 -19.42
CA SER A 13 -0.41 7.67 -19.46
C SER A 13 -0.37 6.21 -19.02
N ILE A 14 -1.22 5.87 -18.05
CA ILE A 14 -1.32 4.53 -17.49
C ILE A 14 -2.40 3.83 -18.30
N ASP A 15 -2.00 3.32 -19.46
CA ASP A 15 -2.88 2.69 -20.45
C ASP A 15 -3.43 1.32 -20.00
N GLY A 16 -3.21 0.97 -18.74
CA GLY A 16 -4.06 0.10 -17.92
C GLY A 16 -4.11 0.73 -16.53
N SER A 17 -5.28 0.79 -15.89
CA SER A 17 -5.48 1.48 -14.61
C SER A 17 -4.28 1.28 -13.67
N ALA A 18 -3.60 2.36 -13.24
CA ALA A 18 -2.52 2.23 -12.26
C ALA A 18 -3.01 1.46 -11.04
N LEU A 19 -2.43 0.28 -10.82
CA LEU A 19 -2.73 -0.51 -9.66
C LEU A 19 -1.91 0.02 -8.47
N ILE A 20 -2.61 0.47 -7.44
CA ILE A 20 -1.98 0.93 -6.21
C ILE A 20 -1.45 -0.30 -5.46
N HIS A 21 -0.17 -0.26 -5.09
CA HIS A 21 0.44 -1.28 -4.24
C HIS A 21 0.61 -0.71 -2.84
N VAL A 22 0.00 -1.38 -1.87
CA VAL A 22 0.11 -1.06 -0.45
C VAL A 22 1.03 -2.08 0.18
N VAL A 23 2.15 -1.60 0.72
CA VAL A 23 3.19 -2.45 1.30
C VAL A 23 3.37 -2.09 2.77
N TRP A 24 3.40 -3.09 3.64
CA TRP A 24 3.83 -2.93 5.03
C TRP A 24 4.67 -4.11 5.50
N GLY A 25 5.46 -3.89 6.53
CA GLY A 25 6.20 -4.96 7.24
C GLY A 25 6.04 -4.89 8.75
N THR A 26 5.59 -3.77 9.29
CA THR A 26 5.57 -3.51 10.73
C THR A 26 4.16 -3.26 11.25
N LYS A 27 3.99 -3.47 12.55
CA LYS A 27 2.74 -3.14 13.27
C LYS A 27 2.35 -1.66 13.11
N ALA A 28 3.32 -0.75 13.19
CA ALA A 28 3.05 0.68 13.11
C ALA A 28 2.55 1.11 11.72
N GLU A 29 3.10 0.52 10.66
CA GLU A 29 2.62 0.75 9.28
C GLU A 29 1.20 0.21 9.11
N ALA A 30 0.93 -1.04 9.54
CA ALA A 30 -0.39 -1.64 9.44
C ALA A 30 -1.47 -0.78 10.13
N ILE A 31 -1.21 -0.31 11.35
CA ILE A 31 -2.13 0.57 12.10
C ILE A 31 -2.40 1.87 11.33
N LYS A 32 -1.36 2.50 10.77
CA LYS A 32 -1.49 3.79 10.07
C LYS A 32 -2.18 3.67 8.72
N VAL A 33 -1.99 2.55 8.03
CA VAL A 33 -2.49 2.35 6.67
C VAL A 33 -3.92 1.79 6.65
N THR A 34 -4.33 1.06 7.69
CA THR A 34 -5.70 0.53 7.84
C THR A 34 -6.83 1.53 7.51
N PRO A 35 -6.87 2.77 8.03
CA PRO A 35 -7.93 3.71 7.69
C PRO A 35 -7.95 4.09 6.19
N VAL A 36 -6.81 4.07 5.51
CA VAL A 36 -6.73 4.31 4.07
C VAL A 36 -7.29 3.11 3.30
N LEU A 37 -6.94 1.88 3.70
CA LEU A 37 -7.46 0.66 3.07
C LEU A 37 -8.99 0.61 3.12
N ARG A 38 -9.57 0.88 4.29
CA ARG A 38 -11.02 0.93 4.48
C ARG A 38 -11.68 1.94 3.54
N GLU A 39 -11.04 3.09 3.33
CA GLU A 39 -11.57 4.10 2.41
C GLU A 39 -11.43 3.70 0.94
N MET A 40 -10.37 2.96 0.59
CA MET A 40 -10.21 2.39 -0.75
C MET A 40 -11.28 1.34 -1.03
N ASP A 41 -11.54 0.44 -0.08
CA ASP A 41 -12.62 -0.55 -0.16
C ASP A 41 -13.98 0.14 -0.32
N ARG A 42 -14.27 1.14 0.53
CA ARG A 42 -15.53 1.90 0.47
C ARG A 42 -15.74 2.60 -0.87
N ARG A 43 -14.67 3.04 -1.53
CA ARG A 43 -14.72 3.73 -2.84
C ARG A 43 -14.56 2.78 -4.04
N GLY A 44 -14.32 1.49 -3.82
CA GLY A 44 -14.02 0.54 -4.89
C GLY A 44 -12.71 0.83 -5.63
N VAL A 45 -11.72 1.42 -4.95
CA VAL A 45 -10.40 1.69 -5.55
C VAL A 45 -9.56 0.41 -5.48
N PRO A 46 -9.18 -0.19 -6.62
CA PRO A 46 -8.43 -1.43 -6.62
C PRO A 46 -7.01 -1.21 -6.09
N TYR A 47 -6.56 -2.12 -5.23
CA TYR A 47 -5.20 -2.15 -4.73
C TYR A 47 -4.72 -3.57 -4.46
N ARG A 48 -3.41 -3.73 -4.48
CA ARG A 48 -2.72 -4.95 -4.06
C ARG A 48 -2.06 -4.73 -2.71
N LEU A 49 -2.37 -5.58 -1.74
CA LEU A 49 -1.81 -5.58 -0.41
C LEU A 49 -0.63 -6.55 -0.35
N ILE A 50 0.52 -6.08 0.14
CA ILE A 50 1.75 -6.85 0.25
C ILE A 50 2.27 -6.72 1.67
N GLU A 51 2.50 -7.87 2.31
CA GLU A 51 3.10 -7.96 3.62
C GLU A 51 4.55 -8.48 3.51
N THR A 52 5.52 -7.73 4.04
CA THR A 52 6.94 -8.12 3.99
C THR A 52 7.37 -8.97 5.18
N GLY A 53 6.54 -9.10 6.22
CA GLY A 53 6.77 -10.02 7.34
C GLY A 53 7.84 -9.60 8.36
N GLN A 54 8.26 -8.32 8.41
CA GLN A 54 9.30 -7.87 9.36
C GLN A 54 8.93 -8.10 10.85
N HIS A 55 7.64 -8.22 11.18
CA HIS A 55 7.14 -8.58 12.51
C HIS A 55 6.25 -9.83 12.48
N GLY A 56 6.60 -10.82 11.64
CA GLY A 56 5.80 -12.00 11.26
C GLY A 56 4.80 -12.53 12.29
N ALA A 57 5.25 -12.99 13.46
CA ALA A 57 4.37 -13.61 14.47
C ALA A 57 3.25 -12.69 15.02
N TYR A 58 3.39 -11.37 14.92
CA TYR A 58 2.41 -10.41 15.45
C TYR A 58 1.39 -9.93 14.43
N LEU A 59 1.72 -10.02 13.14
CA LEU A 59 0.90 -9.43 12.08
C LEU A 59 -0.46 -10.14 11.89
N PRO A 60 -0.58 -11.49 11.97
CA PRO A 60 -1.87 -12.16 11.85
C PRO A 60 -2.91 -11.69 12.87
N GLY A 61 -2.58 -11.74 14.16
CA GLY A 61 -3.50 -11.29 15.22
C GLY A 61 -3.82 -9.79 15.10
N LEU A 62 -2.86 -8.97 14.68
CA LEU A 62 -3.12 -7.54 14.45
C LEU A 62 -4.11 -7.30 13.30
N ARG A 63 -4.02 -8.06 12.20
CA ARG A 63 -4.93 -7.93 11.06
C ARG A 63 -6.37 -8.25 11.45
N GLU A 64 -6.57 -9.29 12.26
CA GLU A 64 -7.88 -9.62 12.83
C GLU A 64 -8.44 -8.46 13.67
N HIS A 65 -7.61 -7.88 14.55
CA HIS A 65 -8.04 -6.74 15.39
C HIS A 65 -8.36 -5.47 14.59
N LEU A 66 -7.64 -5.25 13.48
CA LEU A 66 -7.81 -4.09 12.61
C LEU A 66 -8.90 -4.29 11.55
N ASP A 67 -9.52 -5.48 11.47
CA ASP A 67 -10.48 -5.87 10.43
C ASP A 67 -9.90 -5.64 9.03
N VAL A 68 -8.68 -6.16 8.81
CA VAL A 68 -7.97 -6.08 7.54
C VAL A 68 -7.95 -7.47 6.90
N ARG A 69 -8.30 -7.53 5.61
CA ARG A 69 -8.19 -8.75 4.79
C ARG A 69 -6.76 -9.33 4.76
N GLU A 70 -6.65 -10.60 4.37
CA GLU A 70 -5.35 -11.20 4.07
C GLU A 70 -4.62 -10.43 2.95
N PRO A 71 -3.29 -10.29 3.03
CA PRO A 71 -2.48 -9.71 1.96
C PRO A 71 -2.49 -10.61 0.72
N ASP A 72 -2.39 -9.99 -0.46
CA ASP A 72 -2.31 -10.70 -1.74
C ASP A 72 -0.93 -11.35 -1.95
N VAL A 73 0.09 -10.88 -1.22
CA VAL A 73 1.46 -11.42 -1.23
C VAL A 73 2.05 -11.31 0.17
N CYS A 74 2.58 -12.43 0.68
CA CYS A 74 3.46 -12.45 1.85
C CYS A 74 4.89 -12.75 1.39
N LEU A 75 5.86 -11.91 1.78
CA LEU A 75 7.28 -12.10 1.43
C LEU A 75 8.13 -12.60 2.60
N GLY A 76 7.59 -12.64 3.82
CA GLY A 76 8.28 -13.08 5.02
C GLY A 76 7.31 -13.61 6.08
N GLY A 77 7.84 -14.39 7.03
CA GLY A 77 7.12 -15.02 8.13
C GLY A 77 8.10 -15.56 9.17
#